data_AF-A0A947RTK1-F1
#
_entry.id   AF-A0A947RTK1-F1
#
_cell.length_a   1.000
_cell.length_b   1.000
_cell.length_c   1.000
_cell.angle_alpha   90.00
_cell.angle_beta   90.00
_cell.angle_gamma   90.00
#
_symmetry.space_group_name_H-M   'P 1'
#
loop_
_entity.id
_entity.type
_entity.pdbx_description
1 polymer ?
#
loop_
_entity_poly.entity_id
_entity_poly.type
_entity_poly.pdbx_seq_one_letter_code
_entity_poly.pdbx_strand_id
1 'polypeptide(L)'
;SAAVADFAPASVSDGKLKKESLGTSWNVPMMRTVDILAEVVDRAAHPGLTVVGFALETKDLVERALEKLRAKDMDFIVANDPTAAGTFGDGVHEVLLIGPDGVLWESGRMDKRALARDLLLQLAPRLRPVGGEA
;
A
#
# COMPACT_ATOMS: atom_id res chain seq x y z
N SER A 1 6.17 -4.54 0.86
CA SER A 1 4.75 -4.19 1.00
C SER A 1 3.88 -5.36 0.55
N ALA A 2 2.61 -5.37 0.94
CA ALA A 2 1.61 -6.35 0.50
C ALA A 2 0.58 -5.67 -0.42
N ALA A 3 0.04 -6.43 -1.37
CA ALA A 3 -1.14 -6.04 -2.14
C ALA A 3 -2.35 -6.76 -1.53
N VAL A 4 -3.03 -6.09 -0.60
CA VAL A 4 -4.20 -6.64 0.10
C VAL A 4 -5.42 -6.57 -0.81
N ALA A 5 -6.15 -7.66 -0.96
CA ALA A 5 -7.36 -7.69 -1.77
C ALA A 5 -8.49 -6.94 -1.08
N ASP A 6 -9.24 -6.11 -1.81
CA ASP A 6 -10.39 -5.37 -1.28
C ASP A 6 -11.65 -6.24 -1.08
N PHE A 7 -11.67 -7.41 -1.73
CA PHE A 7 -12.78 -8.36 -1.71
C PHE A 7 -12.29 -9.80 -1.57
N ALA A 8 -13.07 -10.62 -0.89
CA ALA A 8 -12.89 -12.06 -0.78
C ALA A 8 -14.16 -12.80 -1.24
N PRO A 9 -14.08 -14.08 -1.65
CA PRO A 9 -15.26 -14.89 -1.93
C PRO A 9 -16.19 -14.92 -0.71
N ALA A 10 -17.50 -14.74 -0.92
CA ALA A 10 -18.48 -14.75 0.17
C ALA A 10 -18.67 -16.14 0.80
N SER A 11 -18.21 -17.20 0.12
CA SER A 11 -18.19 -18.56 0.64
C SER A 11 -16.94 -19.28 0.15
N VAL A 12 -16.42 -20.18 0.98
CA VAL A 12 -15.26 -21.02 0.67
C VAL A 12 -15.75 -22.46 0.49
N SER A 13 -15.27 -23.13 -0.56
CA SER A 13 -15.56 -24.54 -0.82
C SER A 13 -14.53 -25.43 -0.12
N ASP A 14 -14.99 -26.53 0.50
CA ASP A 14 -14.13 -27.52 1.17
C ASP A 14 -13.21 -28.30 0.21
N GLY A 15 -13.42 -28.15 -1.10
CA GLY A 15 -12.60 -28.79 -2.12
C GLY A 15 -12.63 -28.06 -3.45
N LYS A 16 -11.78 -28.52 -4.38
CA LYS A 16 -11.70 -27.99 -5.73
C LYS A 16 -13.04 -28.17 -6.46
N LEU A 17 -13.61 -27.06 -6.93
CA LEU A 17 -14.83 -27.08 -7.75
C LEU A 17 -14.54 -27.74 -9.11
N LYS A 18 -15.39 -28.69 -9.49
CA LYS A 18 -15.28 -29.40 -10.78
C LYS A 18 -15.94 -28.61 -11.88
N LYS A 19 -15.37 -28.58 -13.09
CA LYS A 19 -15.91 -27.80 -14.20
C LYS A 19 -17.36 -28.18 -14.52
N GLU A 20 -17.68 -29.46 -14.43
CA GLU A 20 -19.00 -30.01 -14.70
C GLU A 20 -20.06 -29.51 -13.71
N SER A 21 -19.66 -29.17 -12.47
CA SER A 21 -20.56 -28.61 -11.45
C SER A 21 -20.84 -27.11 -11.59
N LEU A 22 -20.11 -26.41 -12.45
CA LEU A 22 -20.22 -24.96 -12.62
C LEU A 22 -21.19 -24.55 -13.72
N GLY A 23 -21.70 -25.50 -14.52
CA GLY A 23 -22.60 -25.22 -15.63
C GLY A 23 -21.94 -24.45 -16.79
N THR A 24 -22.76 -23.82 -17.62
CA THR A 24 -22.30 -22.99 -18.77
C THR A 24 -21.98 -21.54 -18.39
N SER A 25 -22.37 -21.11 -17.18
CA SER A 25 -22.10 -19.80 -16.62
C SER A 25 -21.89 -19.92 -15.13
N TRP A 26 -20.89 -19.23 -14.59
CA TRP A 26 -20.53 -19.29 -13.18
C TRP A 26 -20.32 -17.88 -12.60
N ASN A 27 -20.94 -17.64 -11.45
CA ASN A 27 -20.80 -16.40 -10.68
C ASN A 27 -20.10 -16.71 -9.35
N VAL A 28 -19.15 -15.86 -8.97
CA VAL A 28 -18.50 -15.90 -7.65
C VAL A 28 -18.97 -14.69 -6.85
N PRO A 29 -19.88 -14.85 -5.88
CA PRO A 29 -20.26 -13.77 -4.99
C PRO A 29 -19.05 -13.32 -4.18
N MET A 30 -18.80 -12.01 -4.15
CA MET A 30 -17.68 -11.40 -3.44
C MET A 30 -18.22 -10.54 -2.30
N MET A 31 -17.49 -10.48 -1.19
CA MET A 31 -17.75 -9.58 -0.07
C MET A 31 -16.52 -8.72 0.21
N ARG A 32 -16.72 -7.49 0.70
CA ARG A 32 -15.62 -6.60 1.09
C ARG A 32 -14.82 -7.22 2.24
N THR A 33 -13.50 -7.11 2.17
CA THR A 33 -12.62 -7.48 3.29
C THR A 33 -12.64 -6.41 4.38
N VAL A 34 -12.22 -6.78 5.58
CA VAL A 34 -11.97 -5.82 6.66
C VAL A 34 -10.80 -4.90 6.30
N ASP A 35 -10.86 -3.64 6.71
CA ASP A 35 -9.72 -2.72 6.54
C ASP A 35 -8.72 -2.95 7.66
N ILE A 36 -7.78 -3.87 7.44
CA ILE A 36 -6.73 -4.23 8.39
C ILE A 36 -5.94 -3.00 8.85
N LEU A 37 -5.73 -2.03 7.96
CA LEU A 37 -4.97 -0.84 8.30
C LEU A 37 -5.73 0.02 9.32
N ALA A 38 -7.05 0.12 9.21
CA ALA A 38 -7.86 0.87 10.17
C ALA A 38 -7.76 0.28 11.59
N GLU A 39 -7.57 -1.02 11.73
CA GLU A 39 -7.36 -1.67 13.04
C GLU A 39 -5.94 -1.40 13.59
N VAL A 40 -4.92 -1.36 12.72
CA VAL A 40 -3.51 -1.19 13.11
C VAL A 40 -3.15 0.27 13.44
N VAL A 41 -3.84 1.23 12.82
CA VAL A 41 -3.54 2.66 12.98
C VAL A 41 -4.04 3.21 14.32
N ASP A 42 -4.65 2.40 15.19
CA ASP A 42 -5.01 2.84 16.54
C ASP A 42 -3.76 3.29 17.33
N ARG A 43 -3.59 4.62 17.37
CA ARG A 43 -2.44 5.29 17.99
C ARG A 43 -2.43 5.14 19.50
N ALA A 44 -3.60 4.92 20.12
CA ALA A 44 -3.67 4.68 21.56
C ALA A 44 -3.17 3.27 21.89
N ALA A 45 -3.48 2.29 21.03
CA ALA A 45 -2.96 0.93 21.16
C ALA A 45 -1.47 0.82 20.83
N HIS A 46 -0.95 1.68 19.95
CA HIS A 46 0.42 1.59 19.42
C HIS A 46 1.19 2.93 19.47
N PRO A 47 1.60 3.38 20.67
CA PRO A 47 2.38 4.61 20.80
C PRO A 47 3.73 4.48 20.08
N GLY A 48 4.09 5.51 19.31
CA GLY A 48 5.34 5.52 18.53
C GLY A 48 5.29 4.74 17.21
N LEU A 49 4.15 4.15 16.84
CA LEU A 49 4.00 3.51 15.53
C LEU A 49 4.04 4.56 14.41
N THR A 50 4.92 4.33 13.43
CA THR A 50 4.93 5.05 12.15
C THR A 50 4.31 4.20 11.06
N VAL A 51 3.31 4.73 10.38
CA VAL A 51 2.53 4.02 9.37
C VAL A 51 2.91 4.52 7.98
N VAL A 52 3.45 3.61 7.16
CA VAL A 52 3.84 3.89 5.77
C VAL A 52 2.98 3.07 4.81
N GLY A 53 2.07 3.76 4.10
CA GLY A 53 1.27 3.17 3.05
C GLY A 53 2.04 2.99 1.74
N PHE A 54 1.55 2.09 0.89
CA PHE A 54 1.97 1.99 -0.51
C PHE A 54 0.74 2.12 -1.38
N ALA A 55 0.80 2.98 -2.40
CA ALA A 55 -0.29 3.21 -3.32
C ALA A 55 0.18 3.16 -4.77
N LEU A 56 -0.61 2.48 -5.59
CA LEU A 56 -0.46 2.46 -7.03
C LEU A 56 -1.56 3.35 -7.62
N GLU A 57 -1.18 4.49 -8.23
CA GLU A 57 -2.15 5.43 -8.82
C GLU A 57 -1.75 5.78 -10.25
N THR A 58 -2.73 5.92 -11.13
CA THR A 58 -2.48 6.21 -12.56
C THR A 58 -2.67 7.67 -12.94
N LYS A 59 -3.53 8.40 -12.23
CA LYS A 59 -3.85 9.81 -12.49
C LYS A 59 -3.86 10.56 -11.18
N ASP A 60 -3.47 11.84 -11.25
CA ASP A 60 -3.48 12.75 -10.09
C ASP A 60 -2.75 12.13 -8.88
N LEU A 61 -1.60 11.50 -9.16
CA LEU A 61 -0.83 10.64 -8.24
C LEU A 61 -0.68 11.26 -6.85
N VAL A 62 -0.26 12.53 -6.79
CA VAL A 62 -0.03 13.25 -5.51
C VAL A 62 -1.34 13.52 -4.79
N GLU A 63 -2.37 14.01 -5.49
CA GLU A 63 -3.67 14.35 -4.89
C GLU A 63 -4.34 13.10 -4.30
N ARG A 64 -4.42 12.01 -5.07
CA ARG A 64 -5.00 10.74 -4.61
C ARG A 64 -4.21 10.11 -3.49
N ALA A 65 -2.88 10.19 -3.55
CA ALA A 65 -2.03 9.69 -2.47
C ALA A 65 -2.27 10.48 -1.18
N LEU A 66 -2.41 11.80 -1.24
CA LEU A 66 -2.75 12.65 -0.08
C LEU A 66 -4.14 12.34 0.48
N GLU A 67 -5.14 12.13 -0.38
CA GLU A 67 -6.48 11.70 0.05
C GLU A 67 -6.41 10.37 0.80
N LYS A 68 -5.70 9.38 0.26
CA LYS A 68 -5.52 8.06 0.90
C LYS A 68 -4.75 8.17 2.22
N LEU A 69 -3.69 8.98 2.26
CA LEU A 69 -2.91 9.23 3.47
C LEU A 69 -3.81 9.74 4.60
N ARG A 70 -4.65 10.75 4.30
CA ARG A 70 -5.60 11.32 5.28
C ARG A 70 -6.70 10.35 5.65
N ALA A 71 -7.30 9.68 4.67
CA ALA A 71 -8.43 8.76 4.89
C ALA A 71 -8.05 7.54 5.75
N LYS A 72 -6.79 7.09 5.66
CA LYS A 72 -6.27 5.92 6.38
C LYS A 72 -5.34 6.29 7.55
N ASP A 73 -5.31 7.58 7.94
CA ASP A 73 -4.49 8.14 9.02
C ASP A 73 -3.01 7.68 9.02
N MET A 74 -2.41 7.65 7.83
CA MET A 74 -1.01 7.24 7.64
C MET A 74 -0.06 8.42 7.86
N ASP A 75 1.17 8.14 8.33
CA ASP A 75 2.22 9.16 8.41
C ASP A 75 2.78 9.51 7.04
N PHE A 76 3.01 8.47 6.23
CA PHE A 76 3.61 8.59 4.91
C PHE A 76 2.94 7.64 3.93
N ILE A 77 3.01 7.98 2.66
CA ILE A 77 2.58 7.09 1.57
C ILE A 77 3.64 7.10 0.47
N VAL A 78 4.01 5.91 0.03
CA VAL A 78 4.87 5.67 -1.13
C VAL A 78 3.97 5.44 -2.32
N ALA A 79 3.97 6.38 -3.25
CA ALA A 79 3.07 6.37 -4.39
C ALA A 79 3.85 6.13 -5.69
N ASN A 80 3.35 5.27 -6.57
CA ASN A 80 3.96 5.05 -7.87
C ASN A 80 2.90 4.93 -8.98
N ASP A 81 3.28 5.31 -10.20
CA ASP A 81 2.43 5.20 -11.39
C ASP A 81 2.83 3.97 -12.22
N PRO A 82 1.95 2.95 -12.35
CA PRO A 82 2.25 1.75 -13.14
C PRO A 82 2.27 2.00 -14.64
N THR A 83 1.76 3.15 -15.11
CA THR A 83 1.69 3.51 -16.52
C THR A 83 2.93 4.26 -16.99
N ALA A 84 3.73 4.78 -16.06
CA ALA A 84 5.02 5.37 -16.36
C ALA A 84 5.94 4.33 -17.01
N ALA A 85 6.56 4.68 -18.13
CA ALA A 85 7.30 3.75 -18.96
C ALA A 85 8.44 3.06 -18.17
N GLY A 86 8.43 1.73 -18.20
CA GLY A 86 9.44 0.87 -17.59
C GLY A 86 9.37 0.73 -16.07
N THR A 87 8.16 0.81 -15.50
CA THR A 87 7.88 0.53 -14.08
C THR A 87 7.43 -0.91 -13.80
N PHE A 88 6.98 -1.64 -14.82
CA PHE A 88 6.52 -3.03 -14.70
C PHE A 88 7.33 -3.96 -15.62
N GLY A 89 8.11 -4.87 -15.02
CA GLY A 89 8.86 -5.91 -15.75
C GLY A 89 10.32 -5.56 -16.07
N ASP A 90 10.70 -4.29 -16.05
CA ASP A 90 12.00 -3.81 -16.57
C ASP A 90 13.09 -3.66 -15.49
N GLY A 91 12.77 -4.00 -14.23
CA GLY A 91 13.70 -3.94 -13.09
C GLY A 91 13.99 -2.53 -12.56
N VAL A 92 13.41 -1.50 -13.18
CA VAL A 92 13.53 -0.10 -12.79
C VAL A 92 12.23 0.36 -12.14
N HIS A 93 12.36 1.12 -11.06
CA HIS A 93 11.24 1.62 -10.27
C HIS A 93 11.43 3.11 -9.98
N GLU A 94 10.31 3.81 -9.87
CA GLU A 94 10.24 5.23 -9.53
C GLU A 94 9.04 5.44 -8.61
N VAL A 95 9.25 6.16 -7.51
CA VAL A 95 8.21 6.42 -6.51
C VAL A 95 8.33 7.85 -5.99
N LEU A 96 7.21 8.33 -5.46
CA LEU A 96 7.15 9.53 -4.62
C LEU A 96 6.94 9.10 -3.17
N LEU A 97 7.73 9.65 -2.25
CA LEU A 97 7.42 9.62 -0.83
C LEU A 97 6.65 10.90 -0.48
N ILE A 98 5.43 10.73 0.01
CA ILE A 98 4.51 11.83 0.31
C ILE A 98 4.16 11.79 1.80
N GLY A 99 4.24 12.94 2.46
CA GLY A 99 3.77 13.18 3.83
C GLY A 99 2.55 14.11 3.87
N PRO A 100 2.11 14.52 5.08
CA PRO A 100 0.90 15.34 5.24
C PRO A 100 0.95 16.69 4.50
N ASP A 101 2.15 17.25 4.35
CA ASP A 101 2.42 18.55 3.71
C ASP A 101 2.74 18.44 2.21
N GLY A 102 2.71 17.23 1.64
CA GLY A 102 2.98 16.99 0.21
C GLY A 102 4.19 16.09 -0.06
N VAL A 103 4.77 16.24 -1.24
CA VAL A 103 5.91 15.42 -1.71
C VAL A 103 7.16 15.74 -0.88
N LEU A 104 7.75 14.72 -0.27
CA LEU A 104 8.98 14.82 0.53
C LEU A 104 10.22 14.40 -0.25
N TRP A 105 10.06 13.45 -1.18
CA TRP A 105 11.16 12.90 -1.95
C TRP A 105 10.65 12.25 -3.24
N GLU A 106 11.37 12.48 -4.33
CA GLU A 106 11.21 11.79 -5.61
C GLU A 106 12.44 10.90 -5.80
N SER A 107 12.24 9.60 -6.01
CA SER A 107 13.38 8.69 -6.14
C SER A 107 14.10 8.89 -7.48
N GLY A 108 13.38 9.28 -8.53
CA GLY A 108 13.79 9.01 -9.89
C GLY A 108 13.86 7.51 -10.17
N ARG A 109 14.47 7.15 -11.31
CA ARG A 109 14.55 5.76 -11.79
C ARG A 109 15.73 5.01 -11.18
N MET A 110 15.46 3.93 -10.44
CA MET A 110 16.50 3.07 -9.86
C MET A 110 16.04 1.62 -9.69
N ASP A 111 16.97 0.70 -9.40
CA ASP A 111 16.60 -0.69 -9.12
C ASP A 111 15.91 -0.84 -7.74
N LYS A 112 15.22 -1.97 -7.56
CA LYS A 112 14.41 -2.22 -6.36
C LYS A 112 15.20 -2.21 -5.05
N ARG A 113 16.46 -2.65 -5.06
CA ARG A 113 17.29 -2.69 -3.84
C ARG A 113 17.78 -1.30 -3.48
N ALA A 114 18.26 -0.55 -4.47
CA ALA A 114 18.64 0.86 -4.29
C ALA A 114 17.44 1.66 -3.77
N LEU A 115 16.26 1.48 -4.38
CA LEU A 115 15.02 2.14 -3.97
C LEU A 115 14.66 1.86 -2.52
N ALA A 116 14.69 0.59 -2.11
CA ALA A 116 14.35 0.22 -0.74
C ALA A 116 15.32 0.85 0.28
N ARG A 117 16.62 0.85 -0.02
CA ARG A 117 17.63 1.47 0.85
C ARG A 117 17.42 2.98 0.96
N ASP A 118 17.26 3.66 -0.17
CA ASP A 118 17.17 5.11 -0.20
C ASP A 118 15.85 5.58 0.45
N LEU A 119 14.75 4.85 0.23
CA LEU A 119 13.48 5.08 0.94
C LEU A 119 13.64 4.96 2.46
N LEU A 120 14.36 3.94 2.96
CA LEU A 120 14.61 3.80 4.40
C LEU A 120 15.45 4.96 4.95
N LEU A 121 16.43 5.45 4.20
CA LEU A 121 17.23 6.62 4.59
C LEU A 121 16.37 7.89 4.66
N GLN A 122 15.38 8.03 3.78
CA GLN A 122 14.40 9.12 3.87
C GLN A 122 13.46 8.96 5.07
N LEU A 123 13.01 7.75 5.38
CA LEU A 123 12.07 7.52 6.48
C LEU A 123 12.73 7.58 7.86
N ALA A 124 13.97 7.11 8.01
CA ALA A 124 14.68 6.99 9.28
C ALA A 124 14.65 8.26 10.17
N PRO A 125 14.99 9.47 9.68
CA PRO A 125 14.94 10.68 10.50
C PRO A 125 13.51 11.16 10.83
N ARG A 126 12.49 10.55 10.23
CA ARG A 126 11.07 10.91 10.36
C ARG A 126 10.27 9.88 11.16
N LEU A 127 10.91 8.79 11.60
CA LEU A 127 10.27 7.79 12.44
C LEU A 127 9.89 8.41 13.79
N ARG A 128 8.71 8.06 14.28
CA ARG A 128 8.32 8.47 15.63
C ARG A 128 9.24 7.78 16.63
N PRO A 129 9.64 8.48 17.70
CA PRO A 129 10.35 7.82 18.80
C PRO A 129 9.43 6.75 19.39
N VAL A 130 9.96 5.52 19.51
CA VAL A 130 9.26 4.45 20.22
C VAL A 130 9.29 4.83 21.70
N GLY A 131 8.13 4.87 22.35
CA GLY A 131 8.03 5.24 23.76
C GLY A 131 8.89 4.33 24.63
N GLY A 132 10.01 4.87 25.11
CA GLY A 132 10.93 4.25 26.07
C GLY A 132 11.71 5.36 26.77
N GLU A 133 11.26 5.67 27.99
CA GLU A 133 11.84 6.47 29.08
C GLU A 133 12.70 7.71 28.74
N ALA A 134 12.21 8.88 29.20
CA ALA A 134 13.05 10.00 29.60
C ALA A 134 13.66 9.75 30.99
#